data_AF-A0AAV9J713-F1
#
_entry.id   AF-A0AAV9J713-F1
#
_cell.length_a   1.000
_cell.length_b   1.000
_cell.length_c   1.000
_cell.angle_alpha   90.00
_cell.angle_beta   90.00
_cell.angle_gamma   90.00
#
_symmetry.space_group_name_H-M   'P 1'
#
loop_
_entity.id
_entity.type
_entity.pdbx_description
1 polymer ?
#
loop_
_entity_poly.entity_id
_entity_poly.type
_entity_poly.pdbx_seq_one_letter_code
_entity_poly.pdbx_strand_id
1 'polypeptide(L)'
;MATLFRPRPLTLAHHPRAFSTTAPRAVSLQWEKNDPDAIADTVPVYPHGPTRWYKQSSLGLYGGQRIRFGNNVGEKIEVKTRRNWKVNVLTRRLFSKSLDRHVQVRVSTRVLRTIDKLGGLDEYLLGEKEGRLRELGESGWWLRWAVMQTPLIKARFAAERRRLGIVEEEVQQEEDALELAEDQSLIEEASDIEAEAAAETGEAVATDDAFVVEQSPDLPVLKFRVDRNKHIVLTPNGWVRTRPATNHAVETSKQKLRRVMEIEVLPRREAEFRAELAQQQAGLEPEARLTRDEVEGEMKIARREWRADCAREVEERFAAHVARREERKAGRKEERRSERAAERERRVLEGIE
;
A
#
# COMPACT_ATOMS: atom_id res chain seq x y z
N MET A 1 62.80 -40.18 4.60
CA MET A 1 62.75 -38.90 5.34
C MET A 1 61.56 -38.10 4.83
N ALA A 2 60.85 -37.45 5.75
CA ALA A 2 59.47 -36.96 5.66
C ALA A 2 59.09 -36.15 4.40
N THR A 3 58.00 -36.56 3.73
CA THR A 3 57.23 -35.68 2.85
C THR A 3 56.04 -35.10 3.63
N LEU A 4 56.17 -33.83 3.99
CA LEU A 4 55.18 -33.05 4.74
C LEU A 4 53.93 -32.80 3.86
N PHE A 5 52.83 -33.48 4.18
CA PHE A 5 51.49 -33.05 3.75
C PHE A 5 51.12 -31.76 4.50
N ARG A 6 51.03 -30.66 3.77
CA ARG A 6 50.52 -29.38 4.28
C ARG A 6 49.00 -29.37 4.09
N PRO A 7 48.16 -29.32 5.14
CA PRO A 7 46.73 -29.15 4.95
C PRO A 7 46.45 -27.71 4.49
N ARG A 8 45.70 -27.56 3.40
CA ARG A 8 45.11 -26.27 3.02
C ARG A 8 43.97 -25.96 4.00
N PRO A 9 43.96 -24.82 4.71
CA PRO A 9 42.76 -24.39 5.40
C PRO A 9 41.74 -23.91 4.35
N LEU A 10 40.59 -24.59 4.28
CA LEU A 10 39.40 -24.03 3.63
C LEU A 10 38.87 -22.92 4.53
N THR A 11 39.42 -21.72 4.38
CA THR A 11 38.80 -20.51 4.93
C THR A 11 37.54 -20.24 4.11
N LEU A 12 36.37 -20.61 4.66
CA LEU A 12 35.10 -20.01 4.27
C LEU A 12 35.24 -18.51 4.50
N ALA A 13 35.51 -17.77 3.42
CA ALA A 13 35.44 -16.32 3.45
C ALA A 13 33.99 -15.93 3.68
N HIS A 14 33.62 -15.76 4.95
CA HIS A 14 32.47 -14.95 5.33
C HIS A 14 32.76 -13.55 4.82
N HIS A 15 32.21 -13.19 3.66
CA HIS A 15 32.21 -11.81 3.22
C HIS A 15 31.29 -11.03 4.19
N PRO A 16 31.82 -10.15 5.07
CA PRO A 16 30.95 -9.30 5.87
C PRO A 16 30.12 -8.45 4.91
N ARG A 17 28.82 -8.38 5.20
CA ARG A 17 27.81 -7.57 4.51
C ARG A 17 28.40 -6.23 4.06
N ALA A 18 28.20 -5.89 2.79
CA ALA A 18 28.63 -4.64 2.19
C ALA A 18 28.29 -3.44 3.09
N PHE A 19 29.32 -2.66 3.45
CA PHE A 19 29.17 -1.34 4.04
C PHE A 19 28.31 -0.46 3.12
N SER A 20 27.00 -0.37 3.40
CA SER A 20 26.16 0.65 2.80
C SER A 20 26.57 2.00 3.41
N THR A 21 27.33 2.80 2.66
CA THR A 21 27.70 4.17 3.06
C THR A 21 26.54 5.15 3.00
N THR A 22 25.36 4.71 2.54
CA THR A 22 24.17 5.55 2.56
C THR A 22 23.52 5.53 3.94
N ALA A 23 23.52 6.69 4.60
CA ALA A 23 22.84 6.88 5.88
C ALA A 23 21.37 6.40 5.77
N PRO A 24 20.83 5.68 6.78
CA PRO A 24 19.45 5.21 6.74
C PRO A 24 18.52 6.41 6.49
N ARG A 25 17.71 6.30 5.44
CA ARG A 25 16.73 7.34 5.09
C ARG A 25 15.77 7.48 6.26
N ALA A 26 15.54 8.71 6.70
CA ALA A 26 14.53 8.97 7.72
C ALA A 26 13.17 8.48 7.23
N VAL A 27 12.44 7.80 8.11
CA VAL A 27 11.03 7.48 7.88
C VAL A 27 10.29 8.80 7.98
N SER A 28 9.78 9.28 6.84
CA SER A 28 8.95 10.49 6.83
C SER A 28 7.56 10.12 7.30
N LEU A 29 7.06 10.80 8.34
CA LEU A 29 5.65 10.74 8.73
C LEU A 29 4.80 11.53 7.72
N GLN A 30 4.82 11.13 6.45
CA GLN A 30 3.94 11.69 5.43
C GLN A 30 2.57 11.03 5.54
N TRP A 31 1.93 11.22 6.68
CA TRP A 31 0.65 10.60 7.04
C TRP A 31 -0.45 10.88 6.03
N GLU A 32 -0.48 12.09 5.48
CA GLU A 32 -1.41 12.51 4.41
C GLU A 32 -1.31 11.66 3.14
N LYS A 33 -0.23 10.88 2.98
CA LYS A 33 -0.01 10.04 1.80
C LYS A 33 -0.50 8.61 1.98
N ASN A 34 -0.87 8.20 3.19
CA ASN A 34 -1.45 6.90 3.46
C ASN A 34 -2.97 6.96 3.21
N ASP A 35 -3.55 5.84 2.79
CA ASP A 35 -4.99 5.76 2.54
C ASP A 35 -5.73 5.79 3.90
N PRO A 36 -6.73 6.67 4.08
CA PRO A 36 -7.33 6.93 5.40
C PRO A 36 -8.13 5.75 5.93
N ASP A 37 -8.79 4.99 5.06
CA ASP A 37 -9.62 3.85 5.43
C ASP A 37 -8.74 2.71 5.97
N ALA A 38 -7.66 2.37 5.24
CA ALA A 38 -6.67 1.38 5.70
C ALA A 38 -5.98 1.75 7.03
N ILE A 39 -5.91 3.04 7.37
CA ILE A 39 -5.43 3.51 8.67
C ILE A 39 -6.48 3.27 9.75
N ALA A 40 -7.74 3.57 9.47
CA ALA A 40 -8.83 3.42 10.41
C ALA A 40 -9.02 1.95 10.82
N ASP A 41 -8.85 1.04 9.87
CA ASP A 41 -8.96 -0.41 10.11
C ASP A 41 -7.80 -0.94 10.98
N THR A 42 -6.59 -0.41 10.79
CA THR A 42 -5.38 -0.95 11.44
C THR A 42 -5.07 -0.35 12.79
N VAL A 43 -5.54 0.87 13.06
CA VAL A 43 -5.10 1.68 14.20
C VAL A 43 -6.32 2.03 15.03
N PRO A 44 -6.31 1.75 16.35
CA PRO A 44 -7.42 2.11 17.22
C PRO A 44 -7.80 3.58 17.09
N VAL A 45 -9.10 3.85 17.10
CA VAL A 45 -9.64 5.20 17.03
C VAL A 45 -9.04 6.06 18.13
N TYR A 46 -8.53 7.24 17.75
CA TYR A 46 -7.93 8.16 18.71
C TYR A 46 -8.99 8.64 19.73
N PRO A 47 -8.79 8.46 21.06
CA PRO A 47 -9.83 8.70 22.07
C PRO A 47 -10.42 10.10 22.09
N HIS A 48 -9.65 11.13 21.68
CA HIS A 48 -10.10 12.52 21.69
C HIS A 48 -10.68 13.00 20.35
N GLY A 49 -10.82 12.07 19.39
CA GLY A 49 -11.36 12.35 18.07
C GLY A 49 -10.47 13.23 17.19
N PRO A 50 -10.89 13.49 15.95
CA PRO A 50 -10.10 14.24 14.99
C PRO A 50 -10.00 15.74 15.35
N THR A 51 -8.90 16.35 14.94
CA THR A 51 -8.59 17.76 15.14
C THR A 51 -9.50 18.65 14.28
N ARG A 52 -10.54 19.22 14.90
CA ARG A 52 -11.49 20.11 14.21
C ARG A 52 -10.88 21.45 13.80
N TRP A 53 -10.05 22.03 14.66
CA TRP A 53 -9.42 23.34 14.45
C TRP A 53 -7.92 23.19 14.23
N TYR A 54 -7.36 24.06 13.39
CA TYR A 54 -5.94 24.06 13.06
C TYR A 54 -5.46 22.69 12.54
N LYS A 55 -6.10 22.18 11.48
CA LYS A 55 -5.85 20.87 10.85
C LYS A 55 -4.38 20.56 10.59
N GLN A 56 -3.54 21.58 10.40
CA GLN A 56 -2.09 21.43 10.31
C GLN A 56 -1.47 20.65 11.49
N SER A 57 -2.11 20.67 12.67
CA SER A 57 -1.62 19.97 13.86
C SER A 57 -1.87 18.46 13.87
N SER A 58 -2.80 17.92 13.06
CA SER A 58 -2.96 16.46 12.95
C SER A 58 -1.69 15.79 12.42
N LEU A 59 -0.92 16.52 11.61
CA LEU A 59 0.21 16.05 10.81
C LEU A 59 1.54 15.95 11.57
N GLY A 60 1.56 16.29 12.86
CA GLY A 60 2.78 16.19 13.65
C GLY A 60 2.56 16.42 15.13
N LEU A 61 3.65 16.61 15.86
CA LEU A 61 3.64 16.71 17.31
C LEU A 61 3.61 18.17 17.77
N TYR A 62 2.40 18.70 17.97
CA TYR A 62 2.16 20.10 18.37
C TYR A 62 2.01 20.29 19.87
N GLY A 63 1.77 19.22 20.63
CA GLY A 63 1.62 19.29 22.09
C GLY A 63 0.38 20.09 22.50
N GLY A 64 -0.73 19.88 21.80
CA GLY A 64 -1.98 20.63 21.99
C GLY A 64 -1.95 22.12 21.60
N GLN A 65 -0.81 22.63 21.13
CA GLN A 65 -0.69 24.04 20.72
C GLN A 65 -1.39 24.29 19.39
N ARG A 66 -2.17 25.37 19.37
CA ARG A 66 -2.95 25.82 18.20
C ARG A 66 -2.67 27.28 17.92
N ILE A 67 -2.98 27.70 16.69
CA ILE A 67 -2.98 29.11 16.32
C ILE A 67 -3.92 29.89 17.25
N ARG A 68 -3.45 31.04 17.75
CA ARG A 68 -4.28 31.95 18.55
C ARG A 68 -4.63 33.17 17.69
N PHE A 69 -5.83 33.69 17.89
CA PHE A 69 -6.30 34.92 17.25
C PHE A 69 -6.55 35.99 18.29
N GLY A 70 -6.36 37.24 17.91
CA GLY A 70 -6.65 38.39 18.77
C GLY A 70 -6.44 39.68 18.00
N ASN A 71 -6.24 40.78 18.73
CA ASN A 71 -6.11 42.10 18.14
C ASN A 71 -4.73 42.69 18.43
N ASN A 72 -4.19 43.43 17.47
CA ASN A 72 -3.22 44.48 17.74
C ASN A 72 -3.99 45.70 18.23
N VAL A 73 -3.54 46.33 19.30
CA VAL A 73 -4.20 47.50 19.89
C VAL A 73 -3.26 48.68 19.70
N GLY A 74 -3.70 49.70 18.96
CA GLY A 74 -2.92 50.91 18.77
C GLY A 74 -2.70 51.66 20.08
N GLU A 75 -1.50 52.16 20.32
CA GLU A 75 -1.10 52.75 21.61
C GLU A 75 -1.89 54.01 22.00
N LYS A 76 -2.24 54.87 21.02
CA LYS A 76 -2.87 56.18 21.29
C LYS A 76 -4.40 56.19 21.16
N ILE A 77 -4.93 55.45 20.20
CA ILE A 77 -6.35 55.49 19.80
C ILE A 77 -7.03 54.14 20.07
N GLU A 78 -6.27 53.15 20.57
CA GLU A 78 -6.76 51.79 20.85
C GLU A 78 -7.45 51.10 19.67
N VAL A 79 -7.12 51.50 18.44
CA VAL A 79 -7.67 50.89 17.22
C VAL A 79 -7.29 49.41 17.19
N LYS A 80 -8.29 48.55 17.07
CA LYS A 80 -8.15 47.09 17.13
C LYS A 80 -8.03 46.51 15.72
N THR A 81 -6.86 46.00 15.35
CA THR A 81 -6.64 45.29 14.09
C THR A 81 -6.48 43.80 14.33
N ARG A 82 -7.14 42.94 13.54
CA ARG A 82 -7.02 41.47 13.71
C ARG A 82 -5.59 40.99 13.47
N ARG A 83 -5.09 40.12 14.35
CA ARG A 83 -3.79 39.43 14.21
C ARG A 83 -3.90 37.96 14.60
N ASN A 84 -2.88 37.19 14.25
CA ASN A 84 -2.72 35.80 14.67
C ASN A 84 -1.33 35.56 15.29
N TRP A 85 -1.25 34.55 16.15
CA TRP A 85 0.01 34.03 16.71
C TRP A 85 0.14 32.57 16.32
N LYS A 86 1.12 32.29 15.46
CA LYS A 86 1.43 30.94 14.98
C LYS A 86 2.33 30.21 15.98
N VAL A 87 2.19 28.90 16.04
CA VAL A 87 3.09 28.02 16.79
C VAL A 87 4.44 27.96 16.06
N ASN A 88 5.55 27.93 16.81
CA ASN A 88 6.88 27.72 16.24
C ASN A 88 7.07 26.23 15.93
N VAL A 89 6.89 25.85 14.67
CA VAL A 89 6.93 24.47 14.17
C VAL A 89 8.19 24.27 13.34
N LEU A 90 8.93 23.20 13.63
CA LEU A 90 10.14 22.80 12.93
C LEU A 90 9.99 21.37 12.40
N THR A 91 10.59 21.08 11.26
CA THR A 91 10.70 19.70 10.76
C THR A 91 12.04 19.13 11.22
N ARG A 92 12.02 18.11 12.09
CA ARG A 92 13.23 17.50 12.66
C ARG A 92 13.23 15.99 12.50
N ARG A 93 14.44 15.42 12.44
CA ARG A 93 14.67 13.96 12.44
C ARG A 93 14.97 13.55 13.87
N LEU A 94 14.07 12.79 14.48
CA LEU A 94 14.17 12.31 15.86
C LEU A 94 14.45 10.82 15.84
N PHE A 95 15.38 10.35 16.65
CA PHE A 95 15.69 8.92 16.74
C PHE A 95 14.68 8.22 17.66
N SER A 96 14.08 7.13 17.17
CA SER A 96 13.28 6.20 17.96
C SER A 96 14.13 4.98 18.27
N LYS A 97 14.27 4.66 19.56
CA LYS A 97 15.07 3.51 20.02
C LYS A 97 14.37 2.20 19.69
N SER A 98 13.05 2.19 19.85
CA SER A 98 12.20 1.02 19.65
C SER A 98 12.11 0.62 18.18
N LEU A 99 12.09 1.60 17.27
CA LEU A 99 12.08 1.38 15.83
C LEU A 99 13.49 1.29 15.21
N ASP A 100 14.53 1.58 16.00
CA ASP A 100 15.93 1.70 15.58
C ASP A 100 16.14 2.60 14.34
N ARG A 101 15.37 3.69 14.25
CA ARG A 101 15.31 4.54 13.04
C ARG A 101 15.07 5.99 13.39
N HIS A 102 15.53 6.87 12.49
CA HIS A 102 15.15 8.28 12.54
C HIS A 102 13.78 8.50 11.92
N VAL A 103 12.87 9.08 12.69
CA VAL A 103 11.54 9.52 12.26
C VAL A 103 11.58 11.01 11.98
N GLN A 104 11.20 11.42 10.77
CA GLN A 104 11.09 12.83 10.42
C GLN A 104 9.68 13.33 10.75
N VAL A 105 9.60 14.29 11.67
CA VAL A 105 8.35 14.78 12.25
C VAL A 105 8.30 16.30 12.21
N ARG A 106 7.10 16.86 11.96
CA ARG A 106 6.82 18.27 12.23
C ARG A 106 6.52 18.42 13.72
N VAL A 107 7.35 19.16 14.42
CA VAL A 107 7.32 19.22 15.88
C VAL A 107 7.42 20.67 16.34
N SER A 108 6.63 21.02 17.34
CA SER A 108 6.74 22.35 17.97
C SER A 108 7.99 22.43 18.85
N THR A 109 8.57 23.62 19.01
CA THR A 109 9.77 23.80 19.85
C THR A 109 9.55 23.43 21.32
N ARG A 110 8.33 23.64 21.85
CA ARG A 110 7.96 23.19 23.20
C ARG A 110 7.99 21.66 23.32
N VAL A 111 7.49 20.96 22.31
CA VAL A 111 7.49 19.49 22.30
C VAL A 111 8.91 18.95 22.18
N LEU A 112 9.77 19.56 21.34
CA LEU A 112 11.20 19.19 21.28
C LEU A 112 11.86 19.23 22.66
N ARG A 113 11.68 20.33 23.40
CA ARG A 113 12.21 20.44 24.78
C ARG A 113 11.65 19.38 25.72
N THR A 114 10.41 18.94 25.49
CA THR A 114 9.76 17.91 26.31
C THR A 114 10.28 16.51 25.96
N ILE A 115 10.55 16.25 24.69
CA ILE A 115 11.19 15.01 24.20
C ILE A 115 12.59 14.89 24.83
N ASP A 116 13.37 15.97 24.80
CA ASP A 116 14.70 15.99 25.42
C ASP A 116 14.60 15.78 26.94
N LYS A 117 13.64 16.42 27.60
CA LYS A 117 13.40 16.26 29.05
C LYS A 117 13.01 14.83 29.44
N LEU A 118 12.27 14.12 28.60
CA LEU A 118 11.84 12.73 28.84
C LEU A 118 12.87 11.68 28.38
N GLY A 119 13.94 12.10 27.68
CA GLY A 119 15.02 11.20 27.28
C GLY A 119 14.79 10.46 25.95
N GLY A 120 13.86 10.93 25.11
CA GLY A 120 13.66 10.38 23.77
C GLY A 120 12.25 10.54 23.21
N LEU A 121 12.11 10.22 21.92
CA LEU A 121 10.81 10.24 21.23
C LEU A 121 9.86 9.19 21.80
N ASP A 122 10.34 7.97 22.03
CA ASP A 122 9.49 6.86 22.48
C ASP A 122 8.91 7.13 23.87
N GLU A 123 9.71 7.64 24.81
CA GLU A 123 9.24 8.03 26.15
C GLU A 123 8.23 9.18 26.11
N TYR A 124 8.35 10.08 25.12
CA TYR A 124 7.35 11.12 24.92
C TYR A 124 5.99 10.54 24.47
N LEU A 125 6.01 9.52 23.60
CA LEU A 125 4.82 8.88 23.02
C LEU A 125 4.14 7.92 24.01
N LEU A 126 4.92 7.18 24.79
CA LEU A 126 4.45 6.22 25.79
C LEU A 126 4.01 6.87 27.10
N GLY A 127 3.92 8.20 27.17
CA GLY A 127 3.47 8.89 28.37
C GLY A 127 2.04 8.50 28.75
N GLU A 128 1.88 7.97 29.96
CA GLU A 128 0.62 7.39 30.48
C GLU A 128 -0.46 8.44 30.77
N LYS A 129 -0.06 9.64 31.20
CA LYS A 129 -1.00 10.67 31.65
C LYS A 129 -1.96 11.08 30.54
N GLU A 130 -3.23 11.23 30.88
CA GLU A 130 -4.27 11.66 29.93
C GLU A 130 -3.92 12.98 29.22
N GLY A 131 -3.33 13.93 29.94
CA GLY A 131 -2.85 15.19 29.36
C GLY A 131 -1.84 14.96 28.22
N ARG A 132 -1.00 13.93 28.30
CA ARG A 132 -0.09 13.55 27.22
C ARG A 132 -0.84 12.95 26.05
N LEU A 133 -1.83 12.09 26.28
CA LEU A 133 -2.66 11.53 25.21
C LEU A 133 -3.30 12.65 24.38
N ARG A 134 -3.92 13.63 25.04
CA ARG A 134 -4.51 14.82 24.39
C ARG A 134 -3.50 15.63 23.57
N GLU A 135 -2.25 15.72 24.05
CA GLU A 135 -1.16 16.48 23.43
C GLU A 135 -0.55 15.80 22.17
N LEU A 136 -0.68 14.47 22.04
CA LEU A 136 -0.13 13.70 20.92
C LEU A 136 -0.78 14.06 19.59
N GLY A 137 -2.12 14.18 19.59
CA GLY A 137 -2.91 14.29 18.36
C GLY A 137 -2.90 12.99 17.54
N GLU A 138 -3.56 13.01 16.38
CA GLU A 138 -3.76 11.83 15.53
C GLU A 138 -2.43 11.18 15.08
N SER A 139 -1.50 11.94 14.50
CA SER A 139 -0.20 11.39 14.07
C SER A 139 0.67 10.90 15.23
N GLY A 140 0.57 11.55 16.40
CA GLY A 140 1.26 11.10 17.61
C GLY A 140 0.66 9.81 18.18
N TRP A 141 -0.66 9.67 18.12
CA TRP A 141 -1.39 8.46 18.50
C TRP A 141 -1.00 7.28 17.63
N TRP A 142 -0.96 7.48 16.32
CA TRP A 142 -0.47 6.45 15.40
C TRP A 142 0.97 6.04 15.70
N LEU A 143 1.86 7.02 15.88
CA LEU A 143 3.27 6.74 16.14
C LEU A 143 3.45 6.00 17.47
N ARG A 144 2.62 6.32 18.47
CA ARG A 144 2.54 5.57 19.73
C ARG A 144 2.14 4.11 19.47
N TRP A 145 1.07 3.87 18.73
CA TRP A 145 0.64 2.52 18.37
C TRP A 145 1.76 1.75 17.64
N ALA A 146 2.40 2.36 16.64
CA ALA A 146 3.51 1.75 15.91
C ALA A 146 4.71 1.40 16.82
N VAL A 147 5.03 2.24 17.79
CA VAL A 147 6.06 1.97 18.80
C VAL A 147 5.64 0.84 19.73
N MET A 148 4.37 0.77 20.15
CA MET A 148 3.84 -0.32 20.97
C MET A 148 3.87 -1.68 20.27
N GLN A 149 3.76 -1.72 18.95
CA GLN A 149 3.87 -2.97 18.18
C GLN A 149 5.30 -3.54 18.12
N THR A 150 6.32 -2.77 18.51
CA THR A 150 7.71 -3.25 18.48
C THR A 150 7.97 -4.30 19.57
N PRO A 151 8.80 -5.32 19.31
CA PRO A 151 9.10 -6.36 20.29
C PRO A 151 9.78 -5.80 21.54
N LEU A 152 10.56 -4.72 21.39
CA LEU A 152 11.23 -4.06 22.51
C LEU A 152 10.21 -3.53 23.53
N ILE A 153 9.17 -2.84 23.04
CA ILE A 153 8.14 -2.26 23.91
C ILE A 153 7.20 -3.33 24.44
N LYS A 154 6.80 -4.32 23.63
CA LYS A 154 6.02 -5.47 24.10
C LYS A 154 6.72 -6.21 25.25
N ALA A 155 8.02 -6.46 25.12
CA ALA A 155 8.82 -7.08 26.19
C ALA A 155 8.93 -6.19 27.44
N ARG A 156 9.11 -4.87 27.27
CA ARG A 156 9.11 -3.91 28.39
C ARG A 156 7.79 -3.96 29.16
N PHE A 157 6.65 -3.93 28.46
CA PHE A 157 5.34 -3.96 29.08
C PHE A 157 4.98 -5.32 29.68
N ALA A 158 5.44 -6.43 29.10
CA ALA A 158 5.32 -7.74 29.74
C ALA A 158 6.09 -7.78 31.08
N ALA A 159 7.33 -7.30 31.11
CA ALA A 159 8.11 -7.20 32.35
C ALA A 159 7.44 -6.27 33.39
N GLU A 160 6.83 -5.17 32.94
CA GLU A 160 6.09 -4.25 33.80
C GLU A 160 4.83 -4.89 34.38
N ARG A 161 4.05 -5.62 33.58
CA ARG A 161 2.89 -6.41 34.03
C ARG A 161 3.28 -7.44 35.09
N ARG A 162 4.35 -8.21 34.85
CA ARG A 162 4.90 -9.16 35.84
C ARG A 162 5.27 -8.47 37.15
N ARG A 163 5.89 -7.29 37.07
CA ARG A 163 6.26 -6.51 38.26
C ARG A 163 5.05 -6.02 39.04
N LEU A 164 3.97 -5.68 38.34
CA LEU A 164 2.70 -5.26 38.94
C LEU A 164 1.85 -6.43 39.45
N GLY A 165 2.26 -7.68 39.18
CA GLY A 165 1.52 -8.87 39.58
C GLY A 165 0.27 -9.13 38.73
N ILE A 166 0.18 -8.53 37.54
CA ILE A 166 -0.87 -8.81 36.56
C ILE A 166 -0.52 -10.14 35.90
N VAL A 167 -1.41 -11.13 36.03
CA VAL A 167 -1.18 -12.49 35.54
C VAL A 167 -1.19 -12.47 34.00
N GLU A 168 -0.14 -13.00 33.37
CA GLU A 168 -0.03 -13.00 31.90
C GLU A 168 -1.13 -13.84 31.23
N GLU A 169 -1.59 -14.89 31.91
CA GLU A 169 -2.69 -15.76 31.47
C GLU A 169 -4.02 -15.02 31.39
N GLU A 170 -4.32 -14.08 32.29
CA GLU A 170 -5.55 -13.27 32.25
C GLU A 170 -5.52 -12.34 31.04
N VAL A 171 -4.35 -11.79 30.69
CA VAL A 171 -4.23 -10.92 29.51
C VAL A 171 -4.25 -11.72 28.22
N GLN A 172 -3.65 -12.92 28.19
CA GLN A 172 -3.77 -13.81 27.03
C GLN A 172 -5.22 -14.25 26.85
N GLN A 173 -5.94 -14.59 27.92
CA GLN A 173 -7.37 -14.89 27.86
C GLN A 173 -8.21 -13.69 27.42
N GLU A 174 -7.88 -12.46 27.84
CA GLU A 174 -8.54 -11.23 27.37
C GLU A 174 -8.22 -10.92 25.90
N GLU A 175 -6.97 -11.09 25.47
CA GLU A 175 -6.53 -10.91 24.07
C GLU A 175 -7.20 -11.95 23.17
N ASP A 176 -7.19 -13.23 23.56
CA ASP A 176 -7.88 -14.33 22.87
C ASP A 176 -9.41 -14.11 22.84
N ALA A 177 -10.00 -13.60 23.93
CA ALA A 177 -11.44 -13.31 23.99
C ALA A 177 -11.84 -12.10 23.11
N LEU A 178 -10.95 -11.11 22.97
CA LEU A 178 -11.15 -9.98 22.05
C LEU A 178 -11.03 -10.42 20.59
N GLU A 179 -10.05 -11.25 20.23
CA GLU A 179 -9.93 -11.83 18.88
C GLU A 179 -11.17 -12.67 18.55
N LEU A 180 -11.63 -13.53 19.46
CA LEU A 180 -12.85 -14.33 19.27
C LEU A 180 -14.12 -13.47 19.13
N ALA A 181 -14.20 -12.33 19.83
CA ALA A 181 -15.34 -11.41 19.72
C ALA A 181 -15.31 -10.62 18.40
N GLU A 182 -14.12 -10.23 17.92
CA GLU A 182 -13.93 -9.63 16.59
C GLU A 182 -14.32 -10.63 15.49
N ASP A 183 -13.86 -11.88 15.58
CA ASP A 183 -14.25 -12.95 14.65
C ASP A 183 -15.77 -13.21 14.65
N GLN A 184 -16.41 -13.22 15.82
CA GLN A 184 -17.87 -13.35 15.94
C GLN A 184 -18.60 -12.19 15.27
N SER A 185 -18.13 -10.95 15.46
CA SER A 185 -18.73 -9.78 14.82
C SER A 185 -18.59 -9.80 13.29
N LEU A 186 -17.45 -10.28 12.76
CA LEU A 186 -17.24 -10.47 11.32
C LEU A 186 -18.17 -11.56 10.74
N ILE A 187 -18.44 -12.62 11.50
CA ILE A 187 -19.38 -13.68 11.11
C ILE A 187 -20.83 -13.15 11.10
N GLU A 188 -21.22 -12.36 12.10
CA GLU A 188 -22.54 -11.73 12.16
C GLU A 188 -22.73 -10.74 10.98
N GLU A 189 -21.75 -9.86 10.72
CA GLU A 189 -21.77 -8.94 9.57
C GLU A 189 -21.82 -9.70 8.23
N ALA A 190 -21.08 -10.81 8.09
CA ALA A 190 -21.14 -11.65 6.90
C ALA A 190 -22.51 -12.33 6.72
N SER A 191 -23.16 -12.71 7.83
CA SER A 191 -24.51 -13.30 7.81
C SER A 191 -25.60 -12.28 7.46
N ASP A 192 -25.45 -11.03 7.88
CA ASP A 192 -26.32 -9.92 7.49
C ASP A 192 -26.15 -9.58 6.01
N ILE A 193 -24.92 -9.62 5.49
CA ILE A 193 -24.62 -9.49 4.06
C ILE A 193 -25.20 -10.66 3.25
N GLU A 194 -25.17 -11.90 3.76
CA GLU A 194 -25.81 -13.05 3.13
C GLU A 194 -27.35 -12.95 3.13
N ALA A 195 -27.94 -12.38 4.18
CA ALA A 195 -29.38 -12.12 4.25
C ALA A 195 -29.83 -11.01 3.28
N GLU A 196 -28.99 -10.00 3.05
CA GLU A 196 -29.21 -8.96 2.03
C GLU A 196 -28.95 -9.48 0.60
N ALA A 197 -27.92 -10.31 0.41
CA ALA A 197 -27.57 -10.91 -0.88
C ALA A 197 -28.59 -11.96 -1.37
N ALA A 198 -29.39 -12.56 -0.47
CA ALA A 198 -30.48 -13.46 -0.83
C ALA A 198 -31.67 -12.75 -1.53
N ALA A 199 -31.68 -11.41 -1.60
CA ALA A 199 -32.69 -10.63 -2.32
C ALA A 199 -32.27 -10.23 -3.76
N GLU A 200 -31.00 -10.41 -4.15
CA GLU A 200 -30.50 -10.02 -5.48
C GLU A 200 -29.59 -11.10 -6.08
N THR A 201 -30.14 -11.99 -6.90
CA THR A 201 -29.32 -12.91 -7.71
C THR A 201 -28.86 -12.27 -9.01
N GLY A 202 -27.53 -12.31 -9.26
CA GLY A 202 -26.88 -11.98 -10.54
C GLY A 202 -25.41 -12.45 -10.66
N GLU A 203 -25.24 -13.75 -10.95
CA GLU A 203 -24.15 -14.45 -11.67
C GLU A 203 -22.68 -14.49 -11.14
N ALA A 204 -22.15 -15.71 -10.94
CA ALA A 204 -20.76 -16.02 -10.60
C ALA A 204 -20.22 -17.20 -11.43
N VAL A 205 -18.95 -17.16 -11.87
CA VAL A 205 -18.16 -18.36 -12.25
C VAL A 205 -16.68 -18.26 -11.84
N ALA A 206 -16.34 -19.17 -10.91
CA ALA A 206 -15.14 -19.94 -10.54
C ALA A 206 -13.68 -19.54 -10.94
N THR A 207 -12.79 -19.72 -9.96
CA THR A 207 -11.32 -19.89 -10.06
C THR A 207 -10.89 -21.14 -9.27
N ASP A 208 -9.95 -21.93 -9.80
CA ASP A 208 -9.37 -23.10 -9.13
C ASP A 208 -7.97 -22.83 -8.53
N ASP A 209 -7.75 -23.42 -7.35
CA ASP A 209 -6.60 -23.34 -6.46
C ASP A 209 -5.45 -24.32 -6.77
N ALA A 210 -4.19 -23.88 -6.59
CA ALA A 210 -3.07 -24.79 -6.31
C ALA A 210 -1.80 -24.15 -5.68
N PHE A 211 -1.65 -24.41 -4.37
CA PHE A 211 -0.49 -24.34 -3.46
C PHE A 211 -0.27 -23.11 -2.55
N VAL A 212 -0.55 -23.38 -1.27
CA VAL A 212 -0.60 -22.59 -0.02
C VAL A 212 0.48 -23.09 0.96
N VAL A 213 0.95 -22.21 1.88
CA VAL A 213 1.58 -22.58 3.18
C VAL A 213 0.90 -21.71 4.24
N GLU A 214 0.40 -22.37 5.28
CA GLU A 214 -0.51 -21.86 6.32
C GLU A 214 0.13 -20.81 7.24
N GLN A 215 -0.44 -19.61 7.18
CA GLN A 215 -0.70 -18.79 8.37
C GLN A 215 -2.13 -19.13 8.81
N SER A 216 -2.53 -18.87 10.07
CA SER A 216 -3.99 -18.69 10.29
C SER A 216 -4.46 -17.64 9.28
N PRO A 217 -5.55 -17.89 8.54
CA PRO A 217 -6.00 -17.03 7.43
C PRO A 217 -6.21 -15.55 7.81
N ASP A 218 -6.15 -15.20 9.09
CA ASP A 218 -6.83 -14.01 9.63
C ASP A 218 -5.93 -12.79 9.86
N LEU A 219 -4.60 -12.91 9.75
CA LEU A 219 -3.70 -11.76 10.00
C LEU A 219 -3.11 -11.16 8.71
N PRO A 220 -3.54 -9.96 8.29
CA PRO A 220 -3.10 -9.35 7.04
C PRO A 220 -1.67 -8.78 7.12
N VAL A 221 -0.98 -8.85 5.98
CA VAL A 221 0.40 -8.41 5.84
C VAL A 221 0.54 -6.89 5.98
N LEU A 222 1.34 -6.42 6.95
CA LEU A 222 1.64 -5.01 7.21
C LEU A 222 2.34 -4.32 6.01
N LYS A 223 1.64 -3.37 5.37
CA LYS A 223 2.11 -2.57 4.22
C LYS A 223 2.21 -1.08 4.58
N PHE A 224 3.36 -0.45 4.33
CA PHE A 224 3.63 0.98 4.57
C PHE A 224 3.93 1.71 3.26
N ARG A 225 3.26 2.81 2.97
CA ARG A 225 3.47 3.60 1.74
C ARG A 225 4.66 4.55 1.88
N VAL A 226 5.50 4.67 0.84
CA VAL A 226 6.79 5.40 0.92
C VAL A 226 7.00 6.43 -0.19
N ASP A 227 6.36 6.29 -1.37
CA ASP A 227 6.45 7.26 -2.48
C ASP A 227 5.27 7.11 -3.46
N ARG A 228 5.13 8.02 -4.43
CA ARG A 228 4.13 7.88 -5.50
C ARG A 228 4.40 6.57 -6.23
N ASN A 229 3.46 5.64 -6.09
CA ASN A 229 3.55 4.28 -6.57
C ASN A 229 4.69 3.43 -5.96
N LYS A 230 4.99 3.56 -4.65
CA LYS A 230 5.91 2.67 -3.93
C LYS A 230 5.44 2.45 -2.48
N HIS A 231 5.37 1.20 -2.06
CA HIS A 231 5.07 0.75 -0.70
C HIS A 231 6.20 -0.17 -0.20
N ILE A 232 6.20 -0.52 1.07
CA ILE A 232 7.04 -1.53 1.72
C ILE A 232 6.11 -2.50 2.44
N VAL A 233 6.43 -3.79 2.41
CA VAL A 233 5.70 -4.90 3.02
C VAL A 233 6.66 -5.63 3.95
N LEU A 234 6.20 -6.04 5.12
CA LEU A 234 6.94 -6.96 5.97
C LEU A 234 6.60 -8.40 5.57
N THR A 235 7.59 -9.16 5.09
CA THR A 235 7.44 -10.57 4.67
C THR A 235 8.20 -11.51 5.62
N PRO A 236 8.00 -12.85 5.56
CA PRO A 236 8.70 -13.80 6.44
C PRO A 236 10.24 -13.72 6.41
N ASN A 237 10.82 -13.14 5.34
CA ASN A 237 12.26 -12.94 5.15
C ASN A 237 12.73 -11.49 5.41
N GLY A 238 11.87 -10.60 5.94
CA GLY A 238 12.15 -9.18 6.24
C GLY A 238 11.37 -8.15 5.41
N TRP A 239 11.76 -6.86 5.51
CA TRP A 239 11.07 -5.72 4.86
C TRP A 239 11.40 -5.59 3.35
N VAL A 240 10.39 -5.58 2.47
CA VAL A 240 10.53 -5.57 0.99
C VAL A 240 9.63 -4.51 0.33
N ARG A 241 10.02 -3.84 -0.76
CA ARG A 241 9.20 -2.81 -1.44
C ARG A 241 8.10 -3.38 -2.38
N THR A 242 6.86 -2.89 -2.27
CA THR A 242 5.73 -3.12 -3.20
C THR A 242 5.62 -2.01 -4.24
N ARG A 243 5.81 -2.31 -5.52
CA ARG A 243 5.33 -1.45 -6.60
C ARG A 243 3.80 -1.67 -6.72
N PRO A 244 2.95 -0.66 -6.82
CA PRO A 244 1.58 -0.90 -7.25
C PRO A 244 1.63 -1.31 -8.72
N ALA A 245 0.74 -2.23 -9.08
CA ALA A 245 0.34 -2.37 -10.47
C ALA A 245 -0.37 -1.08 -10.87
N THR A 246 0.39 -0.07 -11.29
CA THR A 246 -0.22 1.01 -12.05
C THR A 246 -0.79 0.39 -13.30
N ASN A 247 -2.12 0.45 -13.45
CA ASN A 247 -2.79 0.17 -14.72
C ASN A 247 -2.17 0.95 -15.88
N HIS A 248 -1.38 1.99 -15.62
CA HIS A 248 -0.49 2.63 -16.59
C HIS A 248 0.29 1.64 -17.48
N ALA A 249 0.84 0.54 -16.95
CA ALA A 249 1.54 -0.44 -17.79
C ALA A 249 0.58 -1.22 -18.70
N VAL A 250 -0.64 -1.49 -18.21
CA VAL A 250 -1.72 -2.13 -18.96
C VAL A 250 -2.27 -1.18 -20.04
N GLU A 251 -2.62 0.03 -19.66
CA GLU A 251 -3.11 1.10 -20.53
C GLU A 251 -2.10 1.49 -21.60
N THR A 252 -0.81 1.63 -21.26
CA THR A 252 0.24 1.92 -22.26
C THR A 252 0.42 0.78 -23.24
N SER A 253 0.24 -0.47 -22.80
CA SER A 253 0.27 -1.65 -23.69
C SER A 253 -0.95 -1.69 -24.62
N LYS A 254 -2.15 -1.44 -24.07
CA LYS A 254 -3.40 -1.33 -24.84
C LYS A 254 -3.37 -0.17 -25.83
N GLN A 255 -2.81 0.98 -25.44
CA GLN A 255 -2.64 2.15 -26.32
C GLN A 255 -1.70 1.86 -27.49
N LYS A 256 -0.62 1.10 -27.28
CA LYS A 256 0.28 0.68 -28.37
C LYS A 256 -0.47 -0.22 -29.37
N LEU A 257 -1.22 -1.20 -28.88
CA LEU A 257 -2.04 -2.06 -29.73
C LEU A 257 -3.09 -1.25 -30.51
N ARG A 258 -3.77 -0.31 -29.84
CA ARG A 258 -4.74 0.60 -30.49
C ARG A 258 -4.09 1.43 -31.61
N ARG A 259 -2.90 1.99 -31.39
CA ARG A 259 -2.16 2.74 -32.43
C ARG A 259 -1.84 1.88 -33.64
N VAL A 260 -1.45 0.62 -33.44
CA VAL A 260 -1.19 -0.32 -34.54
C VAL A 260 -2.48 -0.55 -35.36
N MET A 261 -3.60 -0.79 -34.69
CA MET A 261 -4.89 -0.97 -35.37
C MET A 261 -5.35 0.27 -36.14
N GLU A 262 -5.17 1.46 -35.56
CA GLU A 262 -5.53 2.73 -36.20
C GLU A 262 -4.71 3.01 -37.46
N ILE A 263 -3.44 2.58 -37.49
CA ILE A 263 -2.54 2.81 -38.64
C ILE A 263 -2.74 1.73 -39.71
N GLU A 264 -2.89 0.47 -39.32
CA GLU A 264 -2.87 -0.66 -40.27
C GLU A 264 -4.26 -1.11 -40.71
N VAL A 265 -5.24 -1.13 -39.79
CA VAL A 265 -6.54 -1.77 -40.01
C VAL A 265 -7.60 -0.78 -40.46
N LEU A 266 -7.73 0.37 -39.77
CA LEU A 266 -8.77 1.36 -40.08
C LEU A 266 -8.67 1.92 -41.52
N PRO A 267 -7.49 2.29 -42.05
CA PRO A 267 -7.39 2.82 -43.41
C PRO A 267 -7.73 1.78 -44.49
N ARG A 268 -7.42 0.50 -44.24
CA ARG A 268 -7.78 -0.61 -45.13
C ARG A 268 -9.30 -0.81 -45.18
N ARG A 269 -9.94 -0.88 -44.00
CA ARG A 269 -11.41 -0.97 -43.89
C ARG A 269 -12.10 0.24 -44.53
N GLU A 270 -11.56 1.45 -44.35
CA GLU A 270 -12.09 2.66 -45.00
C GLU A 270 -11.99 2.59 -46.53
N ALA A 271 -10.90 2.06 -47.07
CA ALA A 271 -10.70 1.92 -48.52
C ALA A 271 -11.61 0.84 -49.12
N GLU A 272 -11.71 -0.31 -48.46
CA GLU A 272 -12.58 -1.42 -48.85
C GLU A 272 -14.05 -0.98 -48.85
N PHE A 273 -14.51 -0.37 -47.77
CA PHE A 273 -15.89 0.12 -47.67
C PHE A 273 -16.21 1.20 -48.71
N ARG A 274 -15.27 2.11 -48.99
CA ARG A 274 -15.46 3.09 -50.08
C ARG A 274 -15.56 2.43 -51.45
N ALA A 275 -14.76 1.39 -51.71
CA ALA A 275 -14.81 0.65 -52.96
C ALA A 275 -16.13 -0.13 -53.09
N GLU A 276 -16.58 -0.79 -52.02
CA GLU A 276 -17.86 -1.49 -51.95
C GLU A 276 -19.03 -0.53 -52.17
N LEU A 277 -19.05 0.60 -51.47
CA LEU A 277 -20.10 1.61 -51.61
C LEU A 277 -20.12 2.19 -53.03
N ALA A 278 -18.95 2.42 -53.65
CA ALA A 278 -18.86 2.88 -55.02
C ALA A 278 -19.35 1.83 -56.03
N GLN A 279 -19.05 0.55 -55.82
CA GLN A 279 -19.56 -0.55 -56.64
C GLN A 279 -21.09 -0.67 -56.53
N GLN A 280 -21.64 -0.56 -55.32
CA GLN A 280 -23.08 -0.59 -55.09
C GLN A 280 -23.78 0.61 -55.76
N GLN A 281 -23.21 1.81 -55.63
CA GLN A 281 -23.76 3.03 -56.27
C GLN A 281 -23.66 2.99 -57.80
N ALA A 282 -22.65 2.35 -58.37
CA ALA A 282 -22.50 2.21 -59.82
C ALA A 282 -23.62 1.33 -60.43
N GLY A 283 -24.15 0.37 -59.69
CA GLY A 283 -25.27 -0.49 -60.11
C GLY A 283 -26.65 0.14 -59.96
N LEU A 284 -26.75 1.31 -59.32
CA LEU A 284 -28.01 2.02 -59.08
C LEU A 284 -28.25 3.13 -60.12
N GLU A 285 -29.53 3.32 -60.46
CA GLU A 285 -30.00 4.46 -61.28
C GLU A 285 -29.62 5.79 -60.63
N PRO A 286 -29.34 6.86 -61.41
CA PRO A 286 -28.81 8.12 -60.89
C PRO A 286 -29.65 8.76 -59.77
N GLU A 287 -30.97 8.59 -59.82
CA GLU A 287 -31.92 9.14 -58.84
C GLU A 287 -31.92 8.38 -57.50
N ALA A 288 -31.49 7.12 -57.49
CA ALA A 288 -31.44 6.27 -56.30
C ALA A 288 -30.06 6.29 -55.62
N ARG A 289 -29.10 7.08 -56.13
CA ARG A 289 -27.76 7.20 -55.53
C ARG A 289 -27.79 8.10 -54.31
N LEU A 290 -27.11 7.65 -53.26
CA LEU A 290 -26.93 8.44 -52.04
C LEU A 290 -26.25 9.76 -52.37
N THR A 291 -26.75 10.83 -51.74
CA THR A 291 -26.12 12.13 -51.77
C THR A 291 -24.78 12.10 -51.04
N ARG A 292 -23.93 13.10 -51.30
CA ARG A 292 -22.61 13.20 -50.67
C ARG A 292 -22.69 13.19 -49.13
N ASP A 293 -23.70 13.86 -48.58
CA ASP A 293 -23.87 13.98 -47.13
C ASP A 293 -24.36 12.66 -46.50
N GLU A 294 -25.22 11.92 -47.20
CA GLU A 294 -25.65 10.58 -46.79
C GLU A 294 -24.49 9.58 -46.83
N VAL A 295 -23.65 9.62 -47.87
CA VAL A 295 -22.41 8.83 -47.94
C VAL A 295 -21.47 9.17 -46.79
N GLU A 296 -21.35 10.45 -46.41
CA GLU A 296 -20.55 10.84 -45.25
C GLU A 296 -21.17 10.36 -43.93
N GLY A 297 -22.50 10.32 -43.85
CA GLY A 297 -23.26 9.75 -42.74
C GLY A 297 -22.96 8.25 -42.54
N GLU A 298 -23.07 7.46 -43.61
CA GLU A 298 -22.74 6.03 -43.61
C GLU A 298 -21.27 5.79 -43.22
N MET A 299 -20.35 6.58 -43.78
CA MET A 299 -18.92 6.53 -43.40
C MET A 299 -18.70 6.82 -41.90
N LYS A 300 -19.47 7.72 -41.30
CA LYS A 300 -19.37 8.03 -39.86
C LYS A 300 -19.87 6.89 -38.99
N ILE A 301 -20.96 6.23 -39.38
CA ILE A 301 -21.51 5.07 -38.68
C ILE A 301 -20.51 3.91 -38.74
N ALA A 302 -20.03 3.58 -39.95
CA ALA A 302 -19.05 2.52 -40.16
C ALA A 302 -17.74 2.75 -39.37
N ARG A 303 -17.23 3.98 -39.34
CA ARG A 303 -16.06 4.36 -38.51
C ARG A 303 -16.28 4.13 -37.02
N ARG A 304 -17.49 4.37 -36.51
CA ARG A 304 -17.82 4.14 -35.09
C ARG A 304 -17.81 2.65 -34.77
N GLU A 305 -18.39 1.84 -35.63
CA GLU A 305 -18.43 0.38 -35.50
C GLU A 305 -17.02 -0.23 -35.58
N TRP A 306 -16.22 0.14 -36.57
CA TRP A 306 -14.86 -0.38 -36.68
C TRP A 306 -13.96 0.01 -35.52
N ARG A 307 -14.16 1.20 -34.93
CA ARG A 307 -13.45 1.60 -33.70
C ARG A 307 -13.86 0.75 -32.50
N ALA A 308 -15.13 0.33 -32.42
CA ALA A 308 -15.60 -0.58 -31.38
C ALA A 308 -15.03 -2.00 -31.58
N ASP A 309 -14.98 -2.49 -32.83
CA ASP A 309 -14.33 -3.75 -33.18
C ASP A 309 -12.84 -3.75 -32.83
N CYS A 310 -12.11 -2.70 -33.22
CA CYS A 310 -10.70 -2.55 -32.88
C CYS A 310 -10.49 -2.51 -31.36
N ALA A 311 -11.41 -1.92 -30.61
CA ALA A 311 -11.34 -1.93 -29.15
C ALA A 311 -11.48 -3.35 -28.57
N ARG A 312 -12.44 -4.15 -29.08
CA ARG A 312 -12.57 -5.57 -28.71
C ARG A 312 -11.32 -6.37 -29.06
N GLU A 313 -10.81 -6.22 -30.28
CA GLU A 313 -9.63 -6.95 -30.75
C GLU A 313 -8.37 -6.58 -29.93
N VAL A 314 -8.24 -5.32 -29.48
CA VAL A 314 -7.17 -4.89 -28.57
C VAL A 314 -7.26 -5.59 -27.22
N GLU A 315 -8.47 -5.73 -26.67
CA GLU A 315 -8.69 -6.45 -25.41
C GLU A 315 -8.36 -7.94 -25.56
N GLU A 316 -8.82 -8.59 -26.63
CA GLU A 316 -8.54 -9.99 -26.93
C GLU A 316 -7.04 -10.25 -27.11
N ARG A 317 -6.35 -9.41 -27.89
CA ARG A 317 -4.89 -9.51 -28.09
C ARG A 317 -4.12 -9.29 -26.79
N PHE A 318 -4.58 -8.35 -25.95
CA PHE A 318 -3.97 -8.12 -24.64
C PHE A 318 -4.19 -9.31 -23.70
N ALA A 319 -5.41 -9.85 -23.65
CA ALA A 319 -5.74 -11.03 -22.85
C ALA A 319 -4.88 -12.25 -23.27
N ALA A 320 -4.76 -12.50 -24.58
CA ALA A 320 -3.89 -13.55 -25.11
C ALA A 320 -2.41 -13.35 -24.75
N HIS A 321 -1.94 -12.09 -24.73
CA HIS A 321 -0.57 -11.79 -24.29
C HIS A 321 -0.36 -12.08 -22.81
N VAL A 322 -1.35 -11.75 -21.95
CA VAL A 322 -1.31 -12.05 -20.52
C VAL A 322 -1.35 -13.56 -20.28
N ALA A 323 -2.23 -14.30 -20.96
CA ALA A 323 -2.34 -15.76 -20.86
C ALA A 323 -0.99 -16.45 -21.18
N ARG A 324 -0.37 -16.13 -22.32
CA ARG A 324 0.96 -16.66 -22.70
C ARG A 324 2.03 -16.34 -21.66
N ARG A 325 1.94 -15.19 -20.99
CA ARG A 325 2.88 -14.81 -19.94
C ARG A 325 2.68 -15.63 -18.67
N GLU A 326 1.43 -15.87 -18.27
CA GLU A 326 1.11 -16.69 -17.10
C GLU A 326 1.45 -18.16 -17.35
N GLU A 327 1.18 -18.72 -18.54
CA GLU A 327 1.63 -20.06 -18.93
C GLU A 327 3.15 -20.23 -18.79
N ARG A 328 3.93 -19.26 -19.29
CA ARG A 328 5.40 -19.26 -19.13
C ARG A 328 5.85 -19.17 -17.68
N LYS A 329 5.10 -18.48 -16.82
CA LYS A 329 5.40 -18.42 -15.38
C LYS A 329 5.04 -19.73 -14.69
N ALA A 330 3.90 -20.33 -15.03
CA ALA A 330 3.47 -21.62 -14.50
C ALA A 330 4.50 -22.71 -14.82
N GLY A 331 4.93 -22.81 -16.08
CA GLY A 331 5.97 -23.76 -16.49
C GLY A 331 7.28 -23.59 -15.71
N ARG A 332 7.74 -22.34 -15.49
CA ARG A 332 8.93 -22.06 -14.65
C ARG A 332 8.72 -22.39 -13.17
N LYS A 333 7.50 -22.25 -12.65
CA LYS A 333 7.16 -22.59 -11.25
C LYS A 333 7.19 -24.11 -11.06
N GLU A 334 6.70 -24.84 -12.04
CA GLU A 334 6.69 -26.30 -12.05
C GLU A 334 8.10 -26.89 -12.17
N GLU A 335 8.93 -26.35 -13.07
CA GLU A 335 10.36 -26.71 -13.17
C GLU A 335 11.10 -26.50 -11.83
N ARG A 336 10.88 -25.38 -11.15
CA ARG A 336 11.49 -25.14 -9.83
C ARG A 336 10.95 -26.07 -8.74
N ARG A 337 9.71 -26.51 -8.86
CA ARG A 337 9.08 -27.45 -7.92
C ARG A 337 9.67 -28.83 -8.09
N SER A 338 9.84 -29.30 -9.33
CA SER A 338 10.47 -30.58 -9.63
C SER A 338 11.95 -30.59 -9.21
N GLU A 339 12.70 -29.50 -9.44
CA GLU A 339 14.07 -29.35 -8.94
C GLU A 339 14.16 -29.47 -7.42
N ARG A 340 13.28 -28.80 -6.67
CA ARG A 340 13.25 -28.86 -5.21
C ARG A 340 12.83 -30.23 -4.68
N ALA A 341 11.92 -30.91 -5.37
CA ALA A 341 11.52 -32.28 -5.03
C ALA A 341 12.71 -33.24 -5.22
N ALA A 342 13.41 -33.13 -6.35
CA ALA A 342 14.62 -33.91 -6.62
C ALA A 342 15.75 -33.61 -5.60
N GLU A 343 15.89 -32.35 -5.17
CA GLU A 343 16.85 -32.00 -4.11
C GLU A 343 16.48 -32.62 -2.76
N ARG A 344 15.20 -32.63 -2.39
CA ARG A 344 14.71 -33.30 -1.17
C ARG A 344 14.97 -34.79 -1.20
N GLU A 345 14.66 -35.45 -2.32
CA GLU A 345 14.94 -36.88 -2.51
C GLU A 345 16.44 -37.17 -2.37
N ARG A 346 17.31 -36.33 -2.94
CA ARG A 346 18.77 -36.45 -2.75
C ARG A 346 19.19 -36.30 -1.30
N ARG A 347 18.65 -35.32 -0.56
CA ARG A 347 18.98 -35.13 0.87
C ARG A 347 18.53 -36.30 1.75
N VAL A 348 17.36 -36.86 1.46
CA VAL A 348 16.86 -38.07 2.15
C VAL A 348 17.79 -39.26 1.87
N LEU A 349 18.27 -39.42 0.63
CA LEU A 349 19.23 -40.47 0.27
C LEU A 349 20.61 -40.27 0.92
N GLU A 350 21.01 -39.03 1.20
CA GLU A 350 22.27 -38.69 1.86
C GLU A 350 22.22 -38.78 3.40
N GLY A 351 21.05 -39.05 3.99
CA GLY A 351 20.90 -39.33 5.43
C GLY A 351 21.09 -38.12 6.34
N ILE A 352 20.89 -36.90 5.81
CA ILE A 352 21.00 -35.64 6.55
C ILE A 352 19.57 -35.23 6.95
N GLU A 353 19.14 -35.62 8.14
CA GLU A 353 17.88 -35.13 8.76
C GLU A 353 17.97 -33.65 9.16
#